data_AF-A0A1G1YU13-F1
#
_entry.id   AF-A0A1G1YU13-F1
#
_cell.length_a   1.000
_cell.length_b   1.000
_cell.length_c   1.000
_cell.angle_alpha   90.00
_cell.angle_beta   90.00
_cell.angle_gamma   90.00
#
_symmetry.space_group_name_H-M   'P 1'
#
loop_
_entity.id
_entity.type
_entity.pdbx_description
1 polymer ?
#
loop_
_entity_poly.entity_id
_entity_poly.type
_entity_poly.pdbx_seq_one_letter_code
_entity_poly.pdbx_strand_id
1 'polypeptide(L)'
;MKNRTVLIFSLFVLVALVVVIFIYFYRGQVDKLVDRYVDKIASCGEITSEAECVKNSFCEGIYGPSCPECKDLAFKNCQEVSVSTAGILEKEQDLCLKTGGEWYRNKLGSFCLCETGGANKIFSRVRGCVDR
;
A
#
# COMPACT_ATOMS: atom_id res chain seq x y z
N MET A 1 53.62 -17.02 -20.15
CA MET A 1 52.18 -17.21 -20.48
C MET A 1 51.33 -17.65 -19.28
N LYS A 2 51.80 -18.59 -18.43
CA LYS A 2 51.08 -19.05 -17.21
C LYS A 2 50.58 -17.94 -16.27
N ASN A 3 51.39 -16.92 -15.96
CA ASN A 3 50.99 -15.88 -14.98
C ASN A 3 49.84 -14.99 -15.48
N ARG A 4 49.73 -14.77 -16.80
CA ARG A 4 48.68 -13.93 -17.39
C ARG A 4 47.34 -14.64 -17.35
N THR A 5 47.33 -15.96 -17.56
CA THR A 5 46.14 -16.80 -17.44
C THR A 5 45.65 -16.91 -16.00
N VAL A 6 46.58 -17.02 -15.03
CA VAL A 6 46.26 -17.05 -13.60
C VAL A 6 45.66 -15.71 -13.13
N LEU A 7 46.19 -14.59 -13.60
CA LEU A 7 45.66 -13.26 -13.27
C LEU A 7 44.23 -13.06 -13.79
N ILE A 8 43.97 -13.45 -15.04
CA ILE A 8 42.64 -13.36 -15.65
C ILE A 8 41.64 -14.27 -14.93
N PHE A 9 42.04 -15.50 -14.60
CA PHE A 9 41.19 -16.44 -13.88
C PHE A 9 40.88 -15.95 -12.45
N SER A 10 41.88 -15.41 -11.74
CA SER A 10 41.69 -14.82 -10.42
C SER A 10 40.73 -13.63 -10.45
N LEU A 11 40.84 -12.77 -11.47
CA LEU A 11 39.94 -11.63 -11.63
C LEU A 11 38.49 -12.10 -11.90
N PHE A 12 38.33 -13.13 -12.73
CA PHE A 12 37.02 -13.71 -13.04
C PHE A 12 36.35 -14.29 -11.79
N VAL A 13 37.09 -15.05 -10.97
CA VAL A 13 36.59 -15.61 -9.71
C VAL A 13 36.20 -14.50 -8.72
N LEU A 14 36.99 -13.42 -8.65
CA LEU A 14 36.68 -12.28 -7.81
C LEU A 14 35.35 -11.61 -8.21
N VAL A 15 35.14 -11.37 -9.50
CA VAL A 15 33.89 -10.78 -10.02
C VAL A 15 32.71 -11.71 -9.76
N ALA A 16 32.87 -13.01 -9.98
CA ALA A 16 31.82 -13.99 -9.69
C ALA A 16 31.42 -13.98 -8.21
N LEU A 17 32.39 -13.90 -7.29
CA LEU A 17 32.12 -13.77 -5.85
C LEU A 17 31.33 -12.51 -5.51
N VAL A 18 31.70 -11.36 -6.08
CA VAL A 18 30.98 -10.09 -5.86
C VAL A 18 29.53 -10.20 -6.35
N VAL A 19 29.31 -10.81 -7.54
CA VAL A 19 27.96 -11.00 -8.09
C VAL A 19 27.12 -11.92 -7.21
N VAL A 20 27.69 -13.03 -6.71
CA VAL A 20 26.96 -13.95 -5.81
C VAL A 20 26.59 -13.26 -4.50
N ILE A 21 27.50 -12.49 -3.92
CA ILE A 21 27.23 -11.69 -2.71
C ILE A 21 26.12 -10.67 -2.99
N PHE A 22 26.18 -9.97 -4.12
CA PHE A 22 25.16 -9.00 -4.51
C PHE A 22 23.79 -9.66 -4.67
N ILE A 23 23.70 -10.80 -5.37
CA ILE A 23 22.46 -11.58 -5.53
C ILE A 23 21.93 -12.02 -4.16
N TYR A 24 22.79 -12.47 -3.25
CA TYR A 24 22.38 -12.91 -1.92
C TYR A 24 21.75 -11.76 -1.10
N PHE A 25 22.39 -10.59 -1.06
CA PHE A 25 21.84 -9.41 -0.40
C PHE A 25 20.57 -8.89 -1.07
N TYR A 26 20.53 -8.91 -2.40
CA TYR A 26 19.37 -8.46 -3.17
C TYR A 26 18.16 -9.39 -2.98
N ARG A 27 18.36 -10.71 -3.01
CA ARG A 27 17.30 -11.69 -2.70
C ARG A 27 16.76 -11.51 -1.29
N GLY A 28 17.62 -11.39 -0.28
CA GLY A 28 17.15 -11.20 1.10
C GLY A 28 16.32 -9.93 1.32
N GLN A 29 16.55 -8.87 0.53
CA GLN A 29 15.76 -7.65 0.52
C GLN A 29 14.45 -7.82 -0.27
N VAL A 30 14.52 -8.45 -1.45
CA VAL A 30 13.36 -8.64 -2.34
C VAL A 30 12.38 -9.67 -1.78
N ASP A 31 12.85 -10.79 -1.24
CA ASP A 31 11.99 -11.85 -0.68
C ASP A 31 11.19 -11.32 0.52
N LYS A 32 11.77 -10.45 1.36
CA LYS A 32 11.03 -9.77 2.44
C LYS A 32 10.00 -8.73 1.96
N LEU A 33 10.17 -8.23 0.75
CA LEU A 33 9.17 -7.39 0.10
C LEU A 33 8.08 -8.29 -0.49
N VAL A 34 8.45 -9.36 -1.20
CA VAL A 34 7.51 -10.25 -1.86
C VAL A 34 6.66 -11.04 -0.85
N ASP A 35 7.23 -11.64 0.20
CA ASP A 35 6.47 -12.42 1.19
C ASP A 35 5.46 -11.55 1.95
N ARG A 36 5.85 -10.33 2.36
CA ARG A 36 4.91 -9.36 2.96
C ARG A 36 3.80 -8.91 2.01
N TYR A 37 3.99 -9.08 0.71
CA TYR A 37 3.00 -8.76 -0.31
C TYR A 37 2.14 -9.97 -0.66
N VAL A 38 2.71 -11.16 -0.87
CA VAL A 38 1.97 -12.38 -1.23
C VAL A 38 1.02 -12.81 -0.10
N ASP A 39 1.43 -12.70 1.16
CA ASP A 39 0.53 -12.96 2.30
C ASP A 39 -0.59 -11.92 2.43
N LYS A 40 -0.43 -10.72 1.83
CA LYS A 40 -1.47 -9.68 1.78
C LYS A 40 -2.37 -9.79 0.55
N ILE A 41 -1.87 -10.33 -0.57
CA ILE A 41 -2.57 -10.46 -1.86
C ILE A 41 -3.57 -11.65 -1.89
N ALA A 42 -3.56 -12.50 -0.88
CA ALA A 42 -4.41 -13.71 -0.88
C ALA A 42 -5.75 -13.56 -0.12
N SER A 43 -5.95 -12.54 0.72
CA SER A 43 -6.97 -12.63 1.78
C SER A 43 -8.18 -11.71 1.65
N CYS A 44 -8.14 -10.60 0.87
CA CYS A 44 -9.28 -9.68 0.83
C CYS A 44 -10.55 -10.36 0.30
N GLY A 45 -10.43 -11.28 -0.67
CA GLY A 45 -11.57 -12.00 -1.24
C GLY A 45 -12.26 -12.98 -0.27
N GLU A 46 -11.57 -13.41 0.79
CA GLU A 46 -12.13 -14.29 1.83
C GLU A 46 -12.84 -13.49 2.95
N ILE A 47 -12.63 -12.17 3.01
CA ILE A 47 -13.25 -11.30 4.00
C ILE A 47 -14.72 -11.09 3.63
N THR A 48 -15.60 -11.68 4.45
CA THR A 48 -17.06 -11.59 4.30
C THR A 48 -17.70 -10.50 5.16
N SER A 49 -16.95 -9.91 6.09
CA SER A 49 -17.45 -8.89 7.00
C SER A 49 -16.92 -7.49 6.65
N GLU A 50 -17.81 -6.49 6.67
CA GLU A 50 -17.44 -5.09 6.45
C GLU A 50 -16.37 -4.67 7.46
N ALA A 51 -16.60 -4.94 8.75
CA ALA A 51 -15.72 -4.54 9.85
C ALA A 51 -14.27 -5.05 9.70
N GLU A 52 -14.08 -6.23 9.12
CA GLU A 52 -12.75 -6.80 8.87
C GLU A 52 -12.13 -6.24 7.58
N CYS A 53 -12.96 -5.94 6.58
CA CYS A 53 -12.52 -5.29 5.35
C CYS A 53 -11.96 -3.89 5.63
N VAL A 54 -12.64 -3.08 6.45
CA VAL A 54 -12.19 -1.71 6.77
C VAL A 54 -10.89 -1.65 7.57
N LYS A 55 -10.57 -2.72 8.34
CA LYS A 55 -9.32 -2.82 9.12
C LYS A 55 -8.08 -2.96 8.24
N ASN A 56 -8.25 -3.48 7.03
CA ASN A 56 -7.14 -3.70 6.11
C ASN A 56 -7.03 -2.51 5.14
N SER A 57 -5.90 -1.80 5.18
CA SER A 57 -5.66 -0.61 4.35
C SER A 57 -5.53 -0.94 2.85
N PHE A 58 -5.26 -2.19 2.51
CA PHE A 58 -5.08 -2.68 1.14
C PHE A 58 -6.33 -3.34 0.54
N CYS A 59 -7.39 -3.51 1.33
CA CYS A 59 -8.68 -4.00 0.84
C CYS A 59 -9.72 -2.89 0.90
N GLU A 60 -10.66 -2.82 -0.04
CA GLU A 60 -11.78 -1.89 -0.10
C GLU A 60 -13.11 -2.62 -0.16
N GLY A 61 -14.09 -2.12 0.62
CA GLY A 61 -15.43 -2.68 0.64
C GLY A 61 -16.20 -2.23 -0.60
N ILE A 62 -16.78 -3.19 -1.30
CA ILE A 62 -17.67 -2.95 -2.41
C ILE A 62 -19.10 -3.00 -1.89
N TYR A 63 -19.83 -1.92 -2.17
CA TYR A 63 -21.19 -1.74 -1.73
C TYR A 63 -22.13 -1.77 -2.92
N GLY A 64 -23.29 -2.38 -2.73
CA GLY A 64 -24.34 -2.43 -3.73
C GLY A 64 -25.71 -2.42 -3.07
N PRO A 65 -26.80 -2.34 -3.86
CA PRO A 65 -28.14 -2.31 -3.32
C PRO A 65 -28.44 -3.58 -2.51
N SER A 66 -29.05 -3.42 -1.34
CA SER A 66 -29.40 -4.54 -0.44
C SER A 66 -30.37 -5.51 -1.12
N CYS A 67 -31.29 -4.98 -1.93
CA CYS A 67 -32.21 -5.73 -2.77
C CYS A 67 -32.38 -5.02 -4.13
N PRO A 68 -32.91 -5.69 -5.18
CA PRO A 68 -33.03 -5.11 -6.52
C PRO A 68 -33.79 -3.77 -6.59
N GLU A 69 -34.73 -3.54 -5.68
CA GLU A 69 -35.56 -2.33 -5.63
C GLU A 69 -35.19 -1.38 -4.48
N CYS A 70 -34.21 -1.77 -3.65
CA CYS A 70 -33.89 -1.01 -2.46
C CYS A 70 -32.86 0.10 -2.77
N LYS A 71 -33.01 1.26 -2.12
CA LYS A 71 -32.10 2.41 -2.26
C LYS A 71 -30.91 2.38 -1.29
N ASP A 72 -30.90 1.45 -0.35
CA ASP A 72 -29.84 1.33 0.66
C ASP A 72 -28.65 0.52 0.14
N LEU A 73 -27.46 0.92 0.60
CA LEU A 73 -26.19 0.29 0.23
C LEU A 73 -25.75 -0.71 1.31
N ALA A 74 -25.73 -1.99 0.93
CA ALA A 74 -25.15 -3.07 1.72
C ALA A 74 -23.76 -3.45 1.22
N PHE A 75 -22.90 -3.84 2.16
CA PHE A 75 -21.62 -4.46 1.86
C PHE A 75 -21.86 -5.77 1.08
N LYS A 76 -21.13 -5.97 -0.02
CA LYS A 76 -21.23 -7.18 -0.86
C LYS A 76 -19.99 -8.03 -0.74
N ASN A 77 -18.83 -7.43 -0.94
CA ASN A 77 -17.54 -8.11 -0.87
C ASN A 77 -16.42 -7.12 -0.58
N CYS A 78 -15.28 -7.65 -0.15
CA CYS A 78 -14.04 -6.92 -0.01
C CYS A 78 -13.16 -7.22 -1.23
N GLN A 79 -12.59 -6.20 -1.85
CA GLN A 79 -11.69 -6.34 -3.01
C GLN A 79 -10.37 -5.65 -2.75
N GLU A 80 -9.34 -6.07 -3.48
CA GLU A 80 -8.04 -5.45 -3.38
C GLU A 80 -8.01 -4.09 -4.06
N VAL A 81 -7.38 -3.15 -3.37
CA VAL A 81 -7.08 -1.83 -3.93
C VAL A 81 -5.75 -1.93 -4.66
N SER A 82 -5.67 -1.32 -5.85
CA SER A 82 -4.40 -1.30 -6.59
C SER A 82 -3.27 -0.70 -5.74
N VAL A 83 -2.05 -1.23 -5.88
CA VAL A 83 -0.88 -0.81 -5.08
C VAL A 83 -0.63 0.69 -5.21
N SER A 84 -0.84 1.26 -6.39
CA SER A 84 -0.71 2.70 -6.62
C SER A 84 -1.76 3.49 -5.84
N THR A 85 -3.01 3.05 -5.83
CA THR A 85 -4.09 3.70 -5.07
C THR A 85 -3.86 3.59 -3.57
N ALA A 86 -3.48 2.42 -3.05
CA ALA A 86 -3.18 2.23 -1.63
C ALA A 86 -2.04 3.16 -1.17
N GLY A 87 -0.97 3.28 -1.95
CA GLY A 87 0.13 4.19 -1.65
C GLY A 87 -0.25 5.68 -1.74
N ILE A 88 -1.21 6.06 -2.59
CA ILE A 88 -1.76 7.42 -2.61
C ILE A 88 -2.58 7.68 -1.34
N LEU A 89 -3.46 6.76 -0.96
CA LEU A 89 -4.30 6.89 0.23
C LEU A 89 -3.47 6.95 1.51
N GLU A 90 -2.40 6.17 1.62
CA GLU A 90 -1.49 6.21 2.78
C GLU A 90 -0.79 7.58 2.90
N LYS A 91 -0.36 8.16 1.77
CA LYS A 91 0.21 9.52 1.74
C LYS A 91 -0.81 10.58 2.10
N GLU A 92 -2.04 10.47 1.58
CA GLU A 92 -3.12 11.39 1.90
C GLU A 92 -3.51 11.30 3.38
N GLN A 93 -3.55 10.10 3.95
CA GLN A 93 -3.79 9.86 5.36
C GLN A 93 -2.71 10.49 6.25
N ASP A 94 -1.43 10.24 5.95
CA ASP A 94 -0.32 10.84 6.71
C ASP A 94 -0.36 12.37 6.64
N LEU A 95 -0.66 12.93 5.47
CA LEU A 95 -0.80 14.37 5.27
C LEU A 95 -2.00 14.94 6.05
N CYS A 96 -3.13 14.24 6.04
CA CYS A 96 -4.33 14.59 6.81
C CYS A 96 -4.02 14.71 8.30
N LEU A 97 -3.43 13.65 8.88
CA LEU A 97 -3.11 13.58 10.30
C LEU A 97 -2.07 14.64 10.69
N LYS A 98 -1.04 14.85 9.86
CA LYS A 98 0.00 15.88 10.11
C LYS A 98 -0.52 17.31 10.09
N THR A 99 -1.60 17.58 9.35
CA THR A 99 -2.19 18.92 9.25
C THR A 99 -3.38 19.14 10.19
N GLY A 100 -3.56 18.22 11.15
CA GLY A 100 -4.58 18.32 12.20
C GLY A 100 -5.97 17.85 11.77
N GLY A 101 -6.09 17.23 10.59
CA GLY A 101 -7.31 16.56 10.18
C GLY A 101 -7.43 15.17 10.78
N GLU A 102 -8.64 14.63 10.73
CA GLU A 102 -8.95 13.25 11.10
C GLU A 102 -9.25 12.44 9.85
N TRP A 103 -8.65 11.24 9.76
CA TRP A 103 -8.86 10.35 8.63
C TRP A 103 -10.05 9.44 8.87
N TYR A 104 -10.99 9.45 7.95
CA TYR A 104 -12.21 8.66 8.00
C TYR A 104 -12.29 7.71 6.83
N ARG A 105 -12.93 6.57 7.09
CA ARG A 105 -13.19 5.54 6.09
C ARG A 105 -14.62 5.05 6.25
N ASN A 106 -15.43 5.20 5.21
CA ASN A 106 -16.82 4.78 5.20
C ASN A 106 -17.20 4.15 3.85
N LYS A 107 -18.51 3.94 3.63
CA LYS A 107 -19.06 3.33 2.42
C LYS A 107 -18.80 4.11 1.12
N LEU A 108 -18.47 5.41 1.23
CA LEU A 108 -18.17 6.29 0.10
C LEU A 108 -16.68 6.38 -0.20
N GLY A 109 -15.83 5.73 0.62
CA GLY A 109 -14.39 5.70 0.47
C GLY A 109 -13.66 6.29 1.67
N SER A 110 -12.37 6.60 1.46
CA SER A 110 -11.52 7.20 2.48
C SER A 110 -11.36 8.70 2.22
N PHE A 111 -11.46 9.51 3.27
CA PHE A 111 -11.39 10.97 3.17
C PHE A 111 -10.86 11.58 4.47
N CYS A 112 -10.36 12.80 4.37
CA CYS A 112 -9.89 13.59 5.50
C CYS A 112 -10.95 14.62 5.92
N LEU A 113 -11.31 14.63 7.21
CA LEU A 113 -12.10 15.70 7.82
C LEU A 113 -11.16 16.71 8.47
N CYS A 114 -11.16 17.93 7.95
CA CYS A 114 -10.29 19.01 8.40
C CYS A 114 -10.90 19.90 9.49
N GLU A 115 -12.15 19.66 9.87
CA GLU A 115 -12.88 20.47 10.85
C GLU A 115 -12.21 20.45 12.24
N THR A 116 -11.54 19.36 12.59
CA THR A 116 -10.73 19.24 13.82
C THR A 116 -9.46 20.09 13.78
N GLY A 117 -8.96 20.42 12.60
CA GLY A 117 -7.77 21.27 12.42
C GLY A 117 -8.07 22.77 12.41
N GLY A 118 -9.34 23.16 12.39
CA GLY A 118 -9.81 24.56 12.37
C GLY A 118 -11.06 24.78 11.51
N ALA A 119 -11.82 25.84 11.80
CA ALA A 119 -13.01 26.20 11.02
C ALA A 119 -12.64 26.56 9.57
N ASN A 120 -13.49 26.19 8.60
CA ASN A 120 -13.31 26.46 7.17
C ASN A 120 -12.07 25.85 6.50
N LYS A 121 -11.51 24.77 7.05
CA LYS A 121 -10.42 24.04 6.37
C LYS A 121 -10.94 23.00 5.40
N ILE A 122 -10.33 22.91 4.22
CA ILE A 122 -10.58 21.89 3.20
C ILE A 122 -9.34 21.01 3.00
N PHE A 123 -9.55 19.75 2.67
CA PHE A 123 -8.43 18.85 2.38
C PHE A 123 -7.89 19.04 0.96
N SER A 124 -6.59 19.34 0.87
CA SER A 124 -5.83 19.37 -0.38
C SER A 124 -4.88 18.18 -0.44
N ARG A 125 -4.93 17.41 -1.54
CA ARG A 125 -4.05 16.25 -1.77
C ARG A 125 -2.55 16.57 -1.78
N VAL A 126 -2.18 17.86 -1.88
CA VAL A 126 -0.78 18.31 -1.90
C VAL A 126 -0.39 19.00 -0.59
N ARG A 127 -1.33 19.71 0.05
CA ARG A 127 -1.04 20.59 1.20
C ARG A 127 -1.70 20.16 2.52
N GLY A 128 -2.55 19.13 2.51
CA GLY A 128 -3.32 18.69 3.67
C GLY A 128 -4.49 19.61 3.96
N CYS A 129 -4.85 19.75 5.24
CA CYS A 129 -5.90 20.65 5.70
C CYS A 129 -5.46 22.12 5.62
N VAL A 130 -6.05 22.87 4.69
CA VAL A 130 -5.76 24.28 4.44
C VAL A 130 -7.03 25.12 4.52
N ASP A 131 -6.89 26.40 4.86
CA ASP A 131 -8.03 27.32 4.86
C ASP A 131 -8.60 27.46 3.45
N ARG A 132 -9.93 27.48 3.37
CA ARG A 132 -10.69 27.60 2.13
C ARG A 132 -10.51 28.94 1.43
#